data_AF-F3PA25-F1
#
_entry.id   AF-F3PA25-F1
#
_cell.length_a   1.000
_cell.length_b   1.000
_cell.length_c   1.000
_cell.angle_alpha   90.00
_cell.angle_beta   90.00
_cell.angle_gamma   90.00
#
_symmetry.space_group_name_H-M   'P 1'
#
loop_
_entity.id
_entity.type
_entity.pdbx_description
1 polymer ?
#
loop_
_entity_poly.entity_id
_entity_poly.type
_entity_poly.pdbx_seq_one_letter_code
_entity_poly.pdbx_strand_id
1 'polypeptide(L)'
;MAQVGHVIYKADDLEQAVSRFRDQGFDVEYGKAKNPGNAVIYFSTGPYLEIISGVFMPRFVRAYLAMRGRGRLVAASDSVAGSREGYSRVVFEVPQQEFTRLARIYRDHGLRTLSPRISRRDPHGRKLSCRCLVPDAWHVPMFVTPFAIDTHRSSPHPNGMTRIEGIVYEGSATAVDICRRAGAEELLTYRLGAGDISVRFA
;
A
#
# COMPACT_ATOMS: atom_id res chain seq x y z
N MET A 1 1.92 18.15 1.88
CA MET A 1 1.70 17.39 0.64
C MET A 1 1.93 15.92 0.97
N ALA A 2 1.10 15.02 0.45
CA ALA A 2 1.23 13.58 0.65
C ALA A 2 1.93 12.97 -0.57
N GLN A 3 3.06 12.31 -0.35
CA GLN A 3 3.84 11.65 -1.40
C GLN A 3 3.38 10.21 -1.54
N VAL A 4 3.33 9.64 -2.73
CA VAL A 4 3.06 8.22 -2.91
C VAL A 4 4.29 7.46 -2.44
N GLY A 5 4.12 6.63 -1.41
CA GLY A 5 5.18 5.74 -0.95
C GLY A 5 5.20 4.42 -1.71
N HIS A 6 4.00 3.87 -1.96
CA HIS A 6 3.86 2.65 -2.76
C HIS A 6 2.44 2.45 -3.28
N VAL A 7 2.34 1.58 -4.28
CA VAL A 7 1.08 1.00 -4.76
C VAL A 7 1.03 -0.46 -4.34
N ILE A 8 -0.14 -0.95 -3.92
CA ILE A 8 -0.35 -2.36 -3.60
C ILE A 8 -0.92 -3.07 -4.82
N TYR A 9 -0.24 -4.11 -5.29
CA TYR A 9 -0.73 -5.13 -6.20
C TYR A 9 -1.30 -6.30 -5.41
N LYS A 10 -2.62 -6.54 -5.51
CA LYS A 10 -3.23 -7.76 -4.99
C LYS A 10 -3.01 -8.87 -6.00
N ALA A 11 -2.35 -9.95 -5.60
CA ALA A 11 -2.18 -11.18 -6.36
C ALA A 11 -3.17 -12.25 -5.89
N ASP A 12 -3.59 -13.15 -6.77
CA ASP A 12 -4.30 -14.37 -6.35
C ASP A 12 -3.31 -15.35 -5.70
N ASP A 13 -2.10 -15.43 -6.25
CA ASP A 13 -1.00 -16.23 -5.75
C ASP A 13 0.29 -15.39 -5.72
N LEU A 14 0.92 -15.30 -4.55
CA LEU A 14 2.10 -14.46 -4.35
C LEU A 14 3.31 -14.96 -5.16
N GLU A 15 3.54 -16.28 -5.20
CA GLU A 15 4.71 -16.85 -5.87
C GLU A 15 4.57 -16.72 -7.39
N GLN A 16 3.37 -16.97 -7.93
CA GLN A 16 3.10 -16.80 -9.35
C GLN A 16 3.21 -15.33 -9.78
N ALA A 17 2.71 -14.39 -8.99
CA ALA A 17 2.87 -12.97 -9.27
C ALA A 17 4.34 -12.54 -9.23
N VAL A 18 5.12 -13.03 -8.25
CA VAL A 18 6.57 -12.79 -8.19
C VAL A 18 7.28 -13.33 -9.43
N SER A 19 6.97 -14.56 -9.85
CA SER A 19 7.54 -15.14 -11.08
C SER A 19 7.22 -14.26 -12.28
N ARG A 20 5.95 -13.88 -12.47
CA ARG A 20 5.53 -13.05 -13.60
C ARG A 20 6.24 -11.69 -13.66
N PHE A 21 6.41 -11.01 -12.52
CA PHE A 21 7.16 -9.75 -12.50
C PHE A 21 8.65 -9.95 -12.78
N ARG A 22 9.24 -11.06 -12.33
CA ARG A 22 10.63 -11.42 -12.69
C ARG A 22 10.79 -11.74 -14.16
N ASP A 23 9.82 -12.42 -14.77
CA ASP A 23 9.80 -12.72 -16.21
C ASP A 23 9.66 -11.44 -17.05
N GLN A 24 9.04 -10.39 -16.49
CA GLN A 24 9.01 -9.03 -17.07
C GLN A 24 10.32 -8.26 -16.85
N GLY A 25 11.32 -8.86 -16.21
CA GLY A 25 12.65 -8.30 -15.95
C GLY A 25 12.71 -7.34 -14.76
N PHE A 26 11.76 -7.41 -13.83
CA PHE A 26 11.89 -6.75 -12.53
C PHE A 26 12.65 -7.61 -11.53
N ASP A 27 13.44 -6.95 -10.69
CA ASP A 27 13.97 -7.59 -9.49
C ASP A 27 12.93 -7.49 -8.38
N VAL A 28 12.45 -8.65 -7.94
CA VAL A 28 11.39 -8.77 -6.94
C VAL A 28 11.95 -9.40 -5.66
N GLU A 29 11.83 -8.70 -4.54
CA GLU A 29 12.28 -9.14 -3.23
C GLU A 29 11.10 -9.59 -2.37
N TYR A 30 11.21 -10.75 -1.71
CA TYR A 30 10.22 -11.12 -0.70
C TYR A 30 10.34 -10.23 0.54
N GLY A 31 9.23 -9.89 1.18
CA GLY A 31 9.27 -8.95 2.30
C GLY A 31 9.86 -9.51 3.59
N LYS A 32 10.06 -10.84 3.67
CA LYS A 32 10.77 -11.57 4.75
C LYS A 32 11.43 -12.82 4.16
N ALA A 33 12.49 -13.30 4.82
CA ALA A 33 13.20 -14.52 4.39
C ALA A 33 12.40 -15.82 4.58
N LYS A 34 11.49 -15.87 5.55
CA LYS A 34 10.67 -17.06 5.85
C LYS A 34 9.19 -16.69 5.84
N ASN A 35 8.37 -17.52 5.21
CA ASN A 35 6.91 -17.37 5.09
C ASN A 35 6.49 -15.92 4.72
N PRO A 36 6.95 -15.39 3.58
CA PRO A 36 6.65 -14.02 3.19
C PRO A 36 5.15 -13.86 2.93
N GLY A 37 4.54 -12.85 3.55
CA GLY A 37 3.15 -12.44 3.26
C GLY A 37 3.05 -11.40 2.15
N ASN A 38 4.19 -10.89 1.69
CA ASN A 38 4.30 -9.88 0.65
C ASN A 38 5.64 -10.01 -0.10
N ALA A 39 5.69 -9.40 -1.26
CA ALA A 39 6.92 -9.12 -2.02
C ALA A 39 6.94 -7.65 -2.43
N VAL A 40 8.09 -7.14 -2.84
CA VAL A 40 8.29 -5.73 -3.17
C VAL A 40 9.18 -5.59 -4.40
N ILE A 41 8.88 -4.58 -5.20
CA ILE A 41 9.72 -4.09 -6.30
C ILE A 41 10.15 -2.68 -5.91
N TYR A 42 11.37 -2.57 -5.38
CA TYR A 42 11.98 -1.28 -5.10
C TYR A 42 12.56 -0.68 -6.37
N PHE A 43 12.40 0.62 -6.55
CA PHE A 43 12.94 1.36 -7.69
C PHE A 43 14.18 2.16 -7.27
N SER A 44 14.90 2.74 -8.23
CA SER A 44 16.03 3.63 -7.93
C SER A 44 15.58 4.98 -7.36
N THR A 45 14.38 5.43 -7.74
CA THR A 45 13.74 6.63 -7.19
C THR A 45 12.22 6.47 -7.15
N GLY A 46 11.56 7.21 -6.25
CA GLY A 46 10.11 7.27 -6.18
C GLY A 46 9.46 6.06 -5.48
N PRO A 47 8.14 5.88 -5.62
CA PRO A 47 7.42 4.84 -4.90
C PRO A 47 7.81 3.43 -5.35
N TYR A 48 7.65 2.47 -4.44
CA TYR A 48 7.81 1.04 -4.74
C TYR A 48 6.47 0.37 -5.05
N LEU A 49 6.52 -0.85 -5.60
CA LEU A 49 5.35 -1.71 -5.73
C LEU A 49 5.36 -2.77 -4.62
N GLU A 50 4.28 -2.90 -3.87
CA GLU A 50 4.09 -3.98 -2.90
C GLU A 50 3.11 -5.02 -3.46
N ILE A 51 3.50 -6.29 -3.47
CA ILE A 51 2.68 -7.41 -3.94
C ILE A 51 2.21 -8.17 -2.70
N ILE A 52 0.89 -8.34 -2.55
CA ILE A 52 0.28 -9.12 -1.47
C ILE A 52 -0.75 -10.10 -2.03
N SER A 53 -0.92 -11.28 -1.43
CA SER A 53 -2.08 -12.15 -1.74
C SER A 53 -3.31 -11.85 -0.87
N GLY A 54 -3.09 -11.16 0.25
CA GLY A 54 -4.15 -10.75 1.17
C GLY A 54 -3.56 -10.06 2.40
N VAL A 55 -4.44 -9.58 3.28
CA VAL A 55 -4.02 -8.95 4.54
C VAL A 55 -3.86 -10.03 5.61
N PHE A 56 -2.61 -10.31 5.99
CA PHE A 56 -2.36 -11.24 7.09
C PHE A 56 -2.69 -10.59 8.44
N MET A 57 -3.72 -11.12 9.10
CA MET A 57 -4.09 -10.75 10.46
C MET A 57 -4.34 -12.02 11.27
N PRO A 58 -3.60 -12.27 12.37
CA PRO A 58 -3.80 -13.44 13.21
C PRO A 58 -5.23 -13.53 13.76
N ARG A 59 -5.79 -14.74 13.90
CA ARG A 59 -7.17 -14.96 14.36
C ARG A 59 -7.50 -14.26 15.68
N PHE A 60 -6.58 -14.25 16.64
CA PHE A 60 -6.79 -13.57 17.92
C PHE A 60 -6.87 -12.04 17.77
N VAL A 61 -6.08 -11.44 16.86
CA VAL A 61 -6.15 -10.00 16.55
C VAL A 61 -7.48 -9.67 15.90
N ARG A 62 -7.94 -10.51 14.98
CA ARG A 62 -9.25 -10.37 14.32
C ARG A 62 -10.40 -10.36 15.33
N ALA A 63 -10.43 -11.36 16.22
CA ALA A 63 -11.44 -11.46 17.27
C ALA A 63 -11.42 -10.24 18.20
N TYR A 64 -10.23 -9.82 18.63
CA TYR A 64 -10.05 -8.63 19.46
C TYR A 64 -10.57 -7.35 18.79
N LEU A 65 -10.23 -7.14 17.51
CA LEU A 65 -10.70 -5.97 16.76
C LEU A 65 -12.22 -5.99 16.55
N ALA A 66 -12.79 -7.14 16.21
CA ALA A 66 -14.23 -7.30 16.08
C ALA A 66 -14.97 -6.93 17.39
N MET A 67 -14.50 -7.43 18.54
CA MET A 67 -15.06 -7.11 19.86
C MET A 67 -14.98 -5.61 20.20
N ARG A 68 -13.95 -4.89 19.72
CA ARG A 68 -13.83 -3.43 19.90
C ARG A 68 -14.61 -2.61 18.87
N GLY A 69 -15.58 -3.21 18.19
CA GLY A 69 -16.41 -2.53 17.19
C GLY A 69 -15.63 -2.13 15.92
N ARG A 70 -14.53 -2.85 15.61
CA ARG A 70 -13.74 -2.69 14.37
C ARG A 70 -14.03 -3.78 13.35
N GLY A 71 -15.23 -4.36 13.40
CA GLY A 71 -15.66 -5.39 12.44
C GLY A 71 -15.56 -4.97 10.98
N ARG A 72 -15.83 -3.70 10.65
CA ARG A 72 -15.69 -3.17 9.27
C ARG A 72 -14.25 -3.25 8.77
N LEU A 73 -13.26 -2.98 9.62
CA LEU A 73 -11.85 -3.10 9.26
C LEU A 73 -11.45 -4.57 9.02
N VAL A 74 -11.95 -5.48 9.87
CA VAL A 74 -11.71 -6.92 9.71
C VAL A 74 -12.31 -7.41 8.40
N ALA A 75 -13.57 -7.07 8.13
CA ALA A 75 -14.26 -7.40 6.88
C ALA A 75 -13.55 -6.80 5.65
N ALA A 76 -13.11 -5.54 5.72
CA ALA A 76 -12.35 -4.91 4.64
C ALA A 76 -11.03 -5.64 4.39
N SER A 77 -10.32 -6.07 5.44
CA SER A 77 -9.08 -6.83 5.33
C SER A 77 -9.31 -8.23 4.72
N ASP A 78 -10.42 -8.88 5.08
CA ASP A 78 -10.79 -10.20 4.55
C ASP A 78 -11.21 -10.15 3.08
N SER A 79 -11.89 -9.08 2.68
CA SER A 79 -12.32 -8.90 1.30
C SER A 79 -11.17 -8.84 0.30
N VAL A 80 -9.97 -8.47 0.74
CA VAL A 80 -8.78 -8.36 -0.13
C VAL A 80 -8.40 -9.70 -0.73
N ALA A 81 -8.43 -10.79 0.04
CA ALA A 81 -8.05 -12.10 -0.48
C ALA A 81 -8.97 -12.55 -1.63
N GLY A 82 -10.26 -12.18 -1.56
CA GLY A 82 -11.26 -12.47 -2.58
C GLY A 82 -11.41 -11.39 -3.66
N SER A 83 -10.65 -10.28 -3.61
CA SER A 83 -10.77 -9.24 -4.63
C SER A 83 -10.10 -9.68 -5.94
N ARG A 84 -10.44 -9.02 -7.04
CA ARG A 84 -9.76 -9.24 -8.32
C ARG A 84 -8.26 -8.96 -8.19
N GLU A 85 -7.44 -9.77 -8.84
CA GLU A 85 -6.01 -9.52 -9.00
C GLU A 85 -5.74 -8.22 -9.78
N GLY A 86 -4.78 -7.43 -9.31
CA GLY A 86 -4.40 -6.14 -9.91
C GLY A 86 -3.95 -5.10 -8.88
N TYR A 87 -3.63 -3.90 -9.36
CA TYR A 87 -3.36 -2.75 -8.48
C TYR A 87 -4.63 -2.39 -7.70
N SER A 88 -4.52 -2.38 -6.38
CA SER A 88 -5.68 -2.42 -5.48
C SER A 88 -5.74 -1.28 -4.45
N ARG A 89 -4.62 -0.58 -4.20
CA ARG A 89 -4.58 0.55 -3.28
C ARG A 89 -3.35 1.43 -3.49
N VAL A 90 -3.55 2.75 -3.38
CA VAL A 90 -2.46 3.74 -3.27
C VAL A 90 -2.15 4.02 -1.80
N VAL A 91 -0.86 4.04 -1.45
CA VAL A 91 -0.40 4.32 -0.09
C VAL A 91 0.52 5.53 -0.10
N PHE A 92 0.17 6.52 0.72
CA PHE A 92 0.90 7.76 0.85
C PHE A 92 1.83 7.77 2.06
N GLU A 93 2.99 8.38 1.89
CA GLU A 93 3.91 8.75 2.95
C GLU A 93 3.66 10.18 3.42
N VAL A 94 3.54 10.32 4.75
CA VAL A 94 3.33 11.59 5.44
C VAL A 94 4.05 11.59 6.79
N PRO A 95 4.46 12.76 7.31
CA PRO A 95 4.93 12.87 8.68
C PRO A 95 3.86 12.44 9.68
N GLN A 96 4.25 11.82 10.80
CA GLN A 96 3.30 11.31 11.81
C GLN A 96 2.34 12.40 12.34
N GLN A 97 2.79 13.65 12.43
CA GLN A 97 1.98 14.79 12.87
C GLN A 97 0.72 15.02 12.00
N GLU A 98 0.74 14.59 10.73
CA GLU A 98 -0.42 14.71 9.83
C GLU A 98 -1.54 13.72 10.15
N PHE A 99 -1.27 12.66 10.93
CA PHE A 99 -2.25 11.60 11.17
C PHE A 99 -3.54 12.10 11.82
N THR A 100 -3.46 13.09 12.72
CA THR A 100 -4.66 13.68 13.35
C THR A 100 -5.53 14.40 12.33
N ARG A 101 -4.91 15.15 11.39
CA ARG A 101 -5.61 15.85 10.30
C ARG A 101 -6.23 14.84 9.34
N LEU A 102 -5.46 13.85 8.90
CA LEU A 102 -5.91 12.81 7.96
C LEU A 102 -7.01 11.93 8.56
N ALA A 103 -6.92 11.57 9.84
CA ALA A 103 -7.99 10.86 10.54
C ALA A 103 -9.29 11.66 10.58
N ARG A 104 -9.23 13.01 10.64
CA ARG A 104 -10.42 13.86 10.54
C ARG A 104 -11.03 13.78 9.14
N ILE A 105 -10.21 13.83 8.09
CA ILE A 105 -10.68 13.67 6.70
C ILE A 105 -11.47 12.36 6.54
N TYR A 106 -10.95 11.24 7.05
CA TYR A 106 -11.68 9.96 7.04
C TYR A 106 -13.01 10.03 7.81
N ARG A 107 -13.03 10.66 8.99
CA ARG A 107 -14.25 10.78 9.79
C ARG A 107 -15.33 11.62 9.10
N ASP A 108 -14.96 12.65 8.36
CA ASP A 108 -15.90 13.47 7.58
C ASP A 108 -16.62 12.63 6.51
N HIS A 109 -16.02 11.51 6.10
CA HIS A 109 -16.60 10.51 5.19
C HIS A 109 -17.19 9.29 5.91
N GLY A 110 -17.37 9.34 7.24
CA GLY A 110 -17.92 8.24 8.03
C GLY A 110 -17.00 7.01 8.13
N LEU A 111 -15.71 7.17 7.86
CA LEU A 111 -14.69 6.12 7.97
C LEU A 111 -13.97 6.20 9.31
N ARG A 112 -13.61 5.03 9.86
CA ARG A 112 -12.80 4.93 11.08
C ARG A 112 -11.39 4.48 10.72
N THR A 113 -10.42 4.95 11.49
CA THR A 113 -9.01 4.58 11.28
C THR A 113 -8.42 3.87 12.50
N LEU A 114 -7.39 3.06 12.27
CA LEU A 114 -6.46 2.57 13.28
C LEU A 114 -5.05 3.05 12.97
N SER A 115 -4.25 3.27 14.01
CA SER A 115 -2.85 3.69 13.86
C SER A 115 -1.82 2.68 14.38
N PRO A 116 -1.77 1.46 13.82
CA PRO A 116 -0.81 0.46 14.27
C PRO A 116 0.63 0.85 13.90
N ARG A 117 1.58 0.38 14.69
CA ARG A 117 3.00 0.35 14.30
C ARG A 117 3.28 -1.00 13.66
N ILE A 118 3.75 -1.00 12.42
CA ILE A 118 4.15 -2.20 11.70
C ILE A 118 5.68 -2.26 11.66
N SER A 119 6.26 -3.44 11.89
CA SER A 119 7.68 -3.66 11.72
C SER A 119 7.95 -5.04 11.16
N ARG A 120 8.92 -5.12 10.25
CA ARG A 120 9.45 -6.37 9.68
C ARG A 120 10.96 -6.31 9.57
N ARG A 121 11.59 -7.48 9.58
CA ARG A 121 12.96 -7.66 9.08
C ARG A 121 12.87 -8.19 7.66
N ASP A 122 13.54 -7.52 6.74
CA ASP A 122 13.61 -7.97 5.35
C ASP A 122 14.66 -9.10 5.18
N PRO A 123 14.81 -9.68 3.96
CA PRO A 123 15.81 -10.71 3.71
C PRO A 123 17.27 -10.27 3.95
N HIS A 124 17.55 -8.96 3.90
CA HIS A 124 18.87 -8.37 4.16
C HIS A 124 19.10 -8.07 5.65
N GLY A 125 18.15 -8.42 6.53
CA GLY A 125 18.24 -8.18 7.97
C GLY A 125 17.91 -6.75 8.41
N ARG A 126 17.59 -5.85 7.48
CA ARG A 126 17.20 -4.45 7.76
C ARG A 126 15.87 -4.45 8.51
N LYS A 127 15.78 -3.65 9.57
CA LYS A 127 14.54 -3.46 10.31
C LYS A 127 13.74 -2.32 9.69
N LEU A 128 12.70 -2.66 8.94
CA LEU A 128 11.74 -1.70 8.41
C LEU A 128 10.63 -1.50 9.44
N SER A 129 10.31 -0.25 9.77
CA SER A 129 9.19 0.06 10.65
C SER A 129 8.55 1.38 10.29
N CYS A 130 7.23 1.39 10.24
CA CYS A 130 6.43 2.59 10.04
C CYS A 130 5.23 2.59 10.99
N ARG A 131 4.63 3.75 11.17
CA ARG A 131 3.25 3.83 11.66
C ARG A 131 2.33 3.93 10.47
N CYS A 132 1.19 3.28 10.57
CA CYS A 132 0.15 3.30 9.57
C CYS A 132 -1.03 4.12 10.08
N LEU A 133 -1.84 4.66 9.18
CA LEU A 133 -3.18 5.15 9.43
C LEU A 133 -4.11 4.37 8.49
N VAL A 134 -4.63 3.26 9.01
CA VAL A 134 -5.39 2.27 8.24
C VAL A 134 -6.88 2.60 8.32
N PRO A 135 -7.54 2.96 7.22
CA PRO A 135 -8.99 3.13 7.19
C PRO A 135 -9.71 1.79 7.17
N ASP A 136 -10.94 1.76 7.67
CA ASP A 136 -11.84 0.60 7.64
C ASP A 136 -12.52 0.39 6.27
N ALA A 137 -11.88 0.82 5.19
CA ALA A 137 -12.30 0.61 3.80
C ALA A 137 -11.07 0.32 2.92
N TRP A 138 -11.11 -0.76 2.13
CA TRP A 138 -9.96 -1.14 1.30
C TRP A 138 -9.70 -0.16 0.15
N HIS A 139 -10.78 0.24 -0.52
CA HIS A 139 -10.78 0.99 -1.78
C HIS A 139 -10.40 2.47 -1.66
N VAL A 140 -10.17 3.01 -0.46
CA VAL A 140 -9.65 4.36 -0.26
C VAL A 140 -8.14 4.30 -0.02
N PRO A 141 -7.39 5.41 -0.26
CA PRO A 141 -5.96 5.43 0.01
C PRO A 141 -5.64 5.11 1.47
N MET A 142 -4.39 4.76 1.76
CA MET A 142 -3.88 4.59 3.12
C MET A 142 -2.70 5.53 3.35
N PHE A 143 -2.43 5.90 4.61
CA PHE A 143 -1.27 6.73 4.94
C PHE A 143 -0.30 5.99 5.85
N VAL A 144 1.00 6.20 5.67
CA VAL A 144 2.08 5.66 6.49
C VAL A 144 3.13 6.73 6.76
N THR A 145 3.96 6.52 7.78
CA THR A 145 5.20 7.28 7.93
C THR A 145 6.29 6.66 7.04
N PRO A 146 7.22 7.48 6.49
CA PRO A 146 8.37 6.95 5.77
C PRO A 146 9.21 6.01 6.64
N PHE A 147 9.93 5.10 6.01
CA PHE A 147 10.95 4.31 6.71
C PHE A 147 12.14 5.21 7.07
N ALA A 148 12.82 4.87 8.18
CA ALA A 148 14.05 5.56 8.57
C ALA A 148 15.27 5.16 7.73
N ILE A 149 15.14 4.10 6.93
CA ILE A 149 16.20 3.56 6.07
C ILE A 149 15.73 3.71 4.64
N ASP A 150 16.65 4.14 3.77
CA ASP A 150 16.42 4.17 2.34
C ASP A 150 16.37 2.75 1.76
N THR A 151 15.27 2.44 1.07
CA THR A 151 15.04 1.14 0.43
C THR A 151 15.25 1.17 -1.08
N HIS A 152 15.60 2.32 -1.66
CA HIS A 152 15.81 2.43 -3.10
C HIS A 152 17.00 1.59 -3.59
N ARG A 153 16.92 1.18 -4.84
CA ARG A 153 17.98 0.43 -5.52
C ARG A 153 19.08 1.38 -6.00
N SER A 154 20.33 0.92 -5.95
CA SER A 154 21.46 1.64 -6.53
C SER A 154 21.57 1.52 -8.05
N SER A 155 20.86 0.56 -8.66
CA SER A 155 20.89 0.29 -10.10
C SER A 155 19.48 0.05 -10.66
N PRO A 156 19.29 0.27 -11.98
CA PRO A 156 18.06 -0.11 -12.67
C PRO A 156 17.71 -1.59 -12.49
N HIS A 157 16.45 -1.93 -12.74
CA HIS A 157 16.05 -3.32 -12.93
C HIS A 157 16.67 -3.92 -14.20
N PRO A 158 16.74 -5.25 -14.33
CA PRO A 158 17.19 -5.92 -15.55
C PRO A 158 16.48 -5.45 -16.84
N ASN A 159 15.20 -5.07 -16.75
CA ASN A 159 14.44 -4.48 -17.87
C ASN A 159 14.68 -2.98 -18.09
N GLY A 160 15.63 -2.36 -17.38
CA GLY A 160 16.00 -0.95 -17.48
C GLY A 160 15.12 0.01 -16.68
N MET A 161 14.02 -0.45 -16.05
CA MET A 161 13.13 0.41 -15.28
C MET A 161 13.80 0.90 -13.99
N THR A 162 13.59 2.17 -13.67
CA THR A 162 14.21 2.91 -12.58
C THR A 162 13.22 3.56 -11.62
N ARG A 163 11.95 3.74 -12.03
CA ARG A 163 10.88 4.37 -11.24
C ARG A 163 9.49 4.03 -11.74
N ILE A 164 8.50 4.35 -10.92
CA ILE A 164 7.12 4.56 -11.38
C ILE A 164 7.05 5.98 -11.99
N GLU A 165 6.67 6.06 -13.26
CA GLU A 165 6.55 7.32 -14.01
C GLU A 165 5.22 8.04 -13.73
N GLY A 166 4.16 7.28 -13.48
CA GLY A 166 2.85 7.86 -13.21
C GLY A 166 1.84 6.83 -12.75
N ILE A 167 0.89 7.32 -11.95
CA ILE A 167 -0.19 6.52 -11.39
C ILE A 167 -1.52 7.19 -11.75
N VAL A 168 -2.45 6.42 -12.31
CA VAL A 168 -3.84 6.84 -12.48
C VAL A 168 -4.68 6.06 -11.48
N TYR A 169 -5.40 6.77 -10.63
CA TYR A 169 -6.30 6.22 -9.64
C TYR A 169 -7.73 6.67 -9.90
N GLU A 170 -8.56 5.72 -10.28
CA GLU A 170 -10.01 5.91 -10.37
C GLU A 170 -10.64 5.50 -9.05
N GLY A 171 -11.38 6.40 -8.42
CA GLY A 171 -11.96 6.15 -7.11
C GLY A 171 -13.38 6.67 -6.96
N SER A 172 -14.00 6.32 -5.85
CA SER A 172 -15.26 6.95 -5.42
C SER A 172 -15.06 8.43 -5.11
N ALA A 173 -16.16 9.19 -4.97
CA ALA A 173 -16.10 10.58 -4.55
C ALA A 173 -15.36 10.76 -3.20
N THR A 174 -15.55 9.82 -2.28
CA THR A 174 -14.81 9.77 -1.01
C THR A 174 -13.30 9.61 -1.22
N ALA A 175 -12.88 8.66 -2.05
CA ALA A 175 -11.46 8.44 -2.33
C ALA A 175 -10.80 9.65 -3.01
N VAL A 176 -11.46 10.23 -4.01
CA VAL A 176 -10.99 11.44 -4.72
C VAL A 176 -10.87 12.62 -3.77
N ASP A 177 -11.85 12.83 -2.90
CA ASP A 177 -11.79 13.91 -1.90
C ASP A 177 -10.66 13.70 -0.87
N ILE A 178 -10.42 12.45 -0.46
CA ILE A 178 -9.29 12.12 0.42
C ILE A 178 -7.96 12.47 -0.25
N CYS A 179 -7.73 12.08 -1.51
CA CYS A 179 -6.53 12.45 -2.26
C CYS A 179 -6.36 13.97 -2.36
N ARG A 180 -7.44 14.68 -2.71
CA ARG A 180 -7.47 16.14 -2.82
C ARG A 180 -7.12 16.83 -1.51
N ARG A 181 -7.75 16.45 -0.40
CA ARG A 181 -7.55 17.08 0.93
C ARG A 181 -6.23 16.69 1.59
N ALA A 182 -5.70 15.51 1.27
CA ALA A 182 -4.34 15.13 1.64
C ALA A 182 -3.27 15.97 0.91
N GLY A 183 -3.63 16.55 -0.24
CA GLY A 183 -2.70 17.23 -1.13
C GLY A 183 -1.77 16.21 -1.75
N ALA A 184 -2.33 15.22 -2.44
CA ALA A 184 -1.57 14.22 -3.20
C ALA A 184 -0.67 14.90 -4.23
N GLU A 185 0.54 14.37 -4.40
CA GLU A 185 1.53 14.87 -5.35
C GLU A 185 1.15 14.63 -6.82
N GLU A 186 1.87 15.28 -7.73
CA GLU A 186 1.62 15.26 -9.18
C GLU A 186 1.86 13.89 -9.84
N LEU A 187 2.65 13.01 -9.22
CA LEU A 187 2.85 11.64 -9.69
C LEU A 187 1.53 10.86 -9.77
N LEU A 188 0.54 11.25 -8.95
CA LEU A 188 -0.79 10.65 -8.90
C LEU A 188 -1.82 11.53 -9.59
N THR A 189 -2.33 11.05 -10.73
CA THR A 189 -3.59 11.55 -11.30
C THR A 189 -4.75 10.77 -10.67
N TYR A 190 -5.71 11.47 -10.05
CA TYR A 190 -6.89 10.84 -9.45
C TYR A 190 -8.18 11.41 -10.03
N ARG A 191 -9.16 10.54 -10.29
CA ARG A 191 -10.45 10.91 -10.88
C ARG A 191 -11.58 9.99 -10.39
N LEU A 192 -12.82 10.41 -10.63
CA LEU A 192 -13.97 9.53 -10.38
C LEU A 192 -13.95 8.34 -11.34
N GLY A 193 -14.24 7.14 -10.84
CA GLY A 193 -14.38 5.95 -11.67
C GLY A 193 -14.60 4.68 -10.87
N ALA A 194 -14.35 3.52 -11.48
CA ALA A 194 -14.79 2.21 -10.98
C ALA A 194 -13.90 1.60 -9.87
N GLY A 195 -12.79 2.25 -9.50
CA GLY A 195 -11.83 1.69 -8.54
C GLY A 195 -10.52 1.21 -9.17
N ASP A 196 -10.33 1.40 -10.49
CA ASP A 196 -9.15 0.93 -11.21
C ASP A 196 -7.92 1.76 -10.88
N ILE A 197 -6.78 1.09 -10.75
CA ILE A 197 -5.45 1.72 -10.62
C ILE A 197 -4.59 1.24 -11.78
N SER A 198 -3.94 2.19 -12.45
CA SER A 198 -2.96 1.92 -13.52
C SER A 198 -1.62 2.54 -13.15
N VAL A 199 -0.54 1.81 -13.43
CA VAL A 199 0.83 2.22 -13.13
C VAL A 199 1.67 2.16 -14.40
N ARG A 200 2.44 3.23 -14.66
CA ARG A 200 3.42 3.28 -15.77
C ARG A 200 4.82 3.31 -15.17
N PHE A 201 5.74 2.56 -15.78
CA PHE A 201 7.14 2.44 -15.34
C PHE A 201 8.07 3.13 -16.35
N ALA A 202 9.19 3.66 -15.88
CA ALA A 202 10.24 4.29 -16.68
C ALA A 202 11.62 4.18 -16.02
#